data_AF-A0A368TSE2-F1
#
_entry.id   AF-A0A368TSE2-F1
#
_cell.length_a   1.000
_cell.length_b   1.000
_cell.length_c   1.000
_cell.angle_alpha   90.00
_cell.angle_beta   90.00
_cell.angle_gamma   90.00
#
_symmetry.space_group_name_H-M   'P 1'
#
loop_
_entity.id
_entity.type
_entity.pdbx_description
1 polymer ?
#
loop_
_entity_poly.entity_id
_entity_poly.type
_entity_poly.pdbx_seq_one_letter_code
_entity_poly.pdbx_strand_id
1 'polypeptide(L)'
;MNRVTDTPQESEVLVDVEPAFRDDESSSDEARYVFSYTVTIHNHSARSMQLLARHWKITQGSGKVQEVRGKGVVGQQPMIGPGQTFRYTSRAILDGPVGVMEGAYTCVDTASQRPFEVEIPPFRLAGPNQVH
;
A
#
# COMPACT_ATOMS: atom_id res chain seq x y z
N MET A 1 -25.04 25.91 13.97
CA MET A 1 -24.36 24.67 14.41
C MET A 1 -23.76 24.02 13.19
N ASN A 2 -22.48 24.28 12.90
CA ASN A 2 -21.79 23.67 11.75
C ASN A 2 -21.58 22.18 12.04
N ARG A 3 -22.22 21.31 11.26
CA ARG A 3 -21.88 19.89 11.20
C ARG A 3 -20.49 19.79 10.56
N VAL A 4 -19.46 19.72 11.40
CA VAL A 4 -18.16 19.23 10.98
C VAL A 4 -18.38 17.77 10.57
N THR A 5 -18.07 17.45 9.31
CA THR A 5 -18.07 16.07 8.81
C THR A 5 -16.96 15.33 9.54
N ASP A 6 -17.37 14.46 10.45
CA ASP A 6 -16.57 13.93 11.54
C ASP A 6 -16.05 12.53 11.18
N THR A 7 -15.26 12.45 10.12
CA THR A 7 -14.57 11.25 9.63
C THR A 7 -13.07 11.59 9.54
N PRO A 8 -12.12 10.66 9.81
CA PRO A 8 -10.71 10.90 9.50
C PRO A 8 -10.59 11.37 8.05
N GLN A 9 -9.92 12.50 7.83
CA GLN A 9 -9.65 12.94 6.46
C GLN A 9 -8.49 12.12 5.91
N GLU A 10 -8.54 11.81 4.61
CA GLU A 10 -7.49 11.04 3.92
C GLU A 10 -6.11 11.69 4.10
N SER A 11 -6.06 13.03 4.19
CA SER A 11 -4.85 13.82 4.44
C SER A 11 -4.21 13.62 5.82
N GLU A 12 -4.89 12.99 6.78
CA GLU A 12 -4.37 12.71 8.12
C GLU A 12 -3.80 11.29 8.26
N VAL A 13 -3.93 10.45 7.22
CA VAL A 13 -3.36 9.10 7.20
C VAL A 13 -2.27 9.06 6.15
N LEU A 14 -1.02 8.85 6.59
CA LEU A 14 0.13 8.78 5.70
C LEU A 14 0.52 7.33 5.46
N VAL A 15 0.88 7.02 4.21
CA VAL A 15 1.36 5.69 3.81
C VAL A 15 2.75 5.83 3.21
N ASP A 16 3.74 5.33 3.94
CA ASP A 16 5.11 5.22 3.46
C ASP A 16 5.40 3.82 2.96
N VAL A 17 6.12 3.70 1.84
CA VAL A 17 6.49 2.42 1.25
C VAL A 17 7.98 2.36 0.96
N GLU A 18 8.62 1.32 1.49
CA GLU A 18 10.03 1.01 1.30
C GLU A 18 10.15 -0.25 0.42
N PRO A 19 10.34 -0.12 -0.91
CA PRO A 19 10.56 -1.25 -1.80
C PRO A 19 12.02 -1.74 -1.73
N ALA A 20 12.22 -3.05 -1.89
CA ALA A 20 13.54 -3.66 -1.98
C ALA A 20 13.54 -4.83 -2.98
N PHE A 21 14.56 -4.87 -3.84
CA PHE A 21 14.77 -5.99 -4.75
C PHE A 21 15.29 -7.23 -4.01
N ARG A 22 14.81 -8.41 -4.39
CA ARG A 22 15.20 -9.71 -3.82
C ARG A 22 15.97 -10.52 -4.87
N ASP A 23 17.28 -10.29 -4.94
CA ASP A 23 18.18 -10.92 -5.92
C ASP A 23 18.17 -12.45 -5.81
N ASP A 24 18.21 -12.97 -4.59
CA ASP A 24 18.14 -14.39 -4.23
C ASP A 24 16.81 -15.07 -4.58
N GLU A 25 15.74 -14.30 -4.76
CA GLU A 25 14.42 -14.81 -5.16
C GLU A 25 14.10 -14.52 -6.65
N SER A 26 15.01 -13.84 -7.36
CA SER A 26 14.82 -13.38 -8.74
C SER A 26 15.65 -14.18 -9.74
N SER A 27 15.15 -14.27 -10.97
CA SER A 27 15.86 -14.87 -12.10
C SER A 27 15.52 -14.09 -13.37
N SER A 28 16.54 -13.48 -13.98
CA SER A 28 16.38 -12.80 -15.27
C SER A 28 16.01 -13.76 -16.38
N ASP A 29 16.56 -14.98 -16.34
CA ASP A 29 16.34 -16.02 -17.36
C ASP A 29 14.89 -16.53 -17.35
N GLU A 30 14.25 -16.50 -16.18
CA GLU A 30 12.82 -16.86 -16.02
C GLU A 30 11.87 -15.67 -16.13
N ALA A 31 12.38 -14.47 -16.43
CA ALA A 31 11.62 -13.21 -16.40
C ALA A 31 10.86 -13.03 -15.07
N ARG A 32 11.51 -13.38 -13.95
CA ARG A 32 10.92 -13.37 -12.62
C ARG A 32 11.69 -12.42 -11.71
N TYR A 33 11.11 -11.25 -11.45
CA TYR A 33 11.71 -10.22 -10.61
C TYR A 33 10.92 -10.05 -9.33
N VAL A 34 11.50 -10.44 -8.21
CA VAL A 34 10.85 -10.43 -6.90
C VAL A 34 11.26 -9.19 -6.13
N PHE A 35 10.26 -8.48 -5.63
CA PHE A 35 10.42 -7.33 -4.76
C PHE A 35 9.71 -7.58 -3.44
N SER A 36 10.36 -7.23 -2.33
CA SER A 36 9.64 -6.98 -1.09
C SER A 36 9.26 -5.50 -1.03
N TYR A 37 8.18 -5.19 -0.36
CA TYR A 37 7.83 -3.83 0.00
C TYR A 37 7.35 -3.80 1.44
N THR A 38 7.90 -2.87 2.22
CA THR A 38 7.45 -2.63 3.59
C THR A 38 6.60 -1.38 3.61
N VAL A 39 5.35 -1.53 3.99
CA VAL A 39 4.40 -0.43 4.12
C VAL A 39 4.31 -0.02 5.58
N THR A 40 4.34 1.27 5.84
CA THR A 40 4.09 1.87 7.15
C THR A 40 2.90 2.81 7.03
N ILE A 41 1.81 2.52 7.75
CA ILE A 41 0.59 3.33 7.78
C ILE A 41 0.58 4.12 9.08
N HIS A 42 0.65 5.44 8.98
CA HIS A 42 0.64 6.36 10.10
C HIS A 42 -0.74 7.02 10.23
N ASN A 43 -1.42 6.81 11.35
CA ASN A 43 -2.67 7.49 11.63
C ASN A 43 -2.40 8.74 12.48
N HIS A 44 -2.34 9.90 11.84
CA HIS A 44 -2.19 11.18 12.54
C HIS A 44 -3.53 11.84 12.92
N SER A 45 -4.65 11.22 12.56
CA SER A 45 -5.96 11.71 12.94
C SER A 45 -6.21 11.51 14.44
N ALA A 46 -7.20 12.23 14.99
CA ALA A 46 -7.73 11.96 16.33
C ALA A 46 -8.64 10.70 16.38
N ARG A 47 -8.84 10.06 15.22
CA ARG A 47 -9.66 8.88 14.87
C ARG A 47 -9.00 7.55 15.18
N SER A 48 -9.71 6.55 15.71
CA SER A 48 -9.33 5.16 15.44
C SER A 48 -9.89 4.73 14.09
N MET A 49 -9.10 4.02 13.29
CA MET A 49 -9.50 3.48 12.00
C MET A 49 -9.28 1.98 11.92
N GLN A 50 -9.99 1.30 11.03
CA GLN A 50 -9.73 -0.09 10.68
C GLN A 50 -9.53 -0.23 9.18
N LEU A 51 -8.45 -0.90 8.76
CA LEU A 51 -8.22 -1.25 7.37
C LEU A 51 -9.01 -2.51 7.02
N LEU A 52 -9.90 -2.42 6.04
CA LEU A 52 -10.78 -3.51 5.64
C LEU A 52 -10.32 -4.22 4.36
N ALA A 53 -9.83 -3.46 3.38
CA ALA A 53 -9.45 -3.99 2.08
C ALA A 53 -8.32 -3.16 1.46
N ARG A 54 -7.69 -3.75 0.44
CA ARG A 54 -6.67 -3.14 -0.39
C ARG A 54 -7.01 -3.30 -1.85
N HIS A 55 -6.67 -2.29 -2.64
CA HIS A 55 -6.61 -2.34 -4.09
C HIS A 55 -5.22 -1.87 -4.53
N TRP A 56 -4.55 -2.68 -5.32
CA TRP A 56 -3.26 -2.37 -5.94
C TRP A 56 -3.44 -2.31 -7.45
N LYS A 57 -2.80 -1.33 -8.07
CA LYS A 57 -2.54 -1.24 -9.50
C LYS A 57 -1.03 -1.32 -9.71
N ILE A 58 -0.62 -2.32 -10.48
CA ILE A 58 0.78 -2.64 -10.76
C ILE A 58 0.99 -2.42 -12.24
N THR A 59 1.82 -1.45 -12.59
CA THR A 59 2.18 -1.12 -13.97
C THR A 59 3.58 -1.64 -14.24
N GLN A 60 3.71 -2.61 -15.14
CA GLN A 60 5.00 -3.16 -15.56
C GLN A 60 5.76 -2.14 -16.41
N GLY A 61 7.08 -2.31 -16.53
CA GLY A 61 7.91 -1.50 -17.45
C GLY A 61 7.47 -1.57 -18.92
N SER A 62 6.76 -2.64 -19.31
CA SER A 62 6.15 -2.80 -20.65
C SER A 62 4.87 -1.97 -20.86
N GLY A 63 4.35 -1.32 -19.82
CA GLY A 63 3.06 -0.63 -19.82
C GLY A 63 1.86 -1.54 -19.52
N LYS A 64 2.06 -2.86 -19.37
CA LYS A 64 1.01 -3.79 -18.94
C LYS A 64 0.57 -3.46 -17.50
N VAL A 65 -0.73 -3.39 -17.28
CA VAL A 65 -1.32 -3.12 -15.95
C VAL A 65 -1.97 -4.37 -15.39
N GLN A 66 -1.72 -4.64 -14.11
CA GLN A 66 -2.39 -5.67 -13.32
C GLN A 66 -3.03 -5.03 -12.09
N GLU A 67 -4.26 -5.45 -11.77
CA GLU A 67 -4.94 -5.04 -10.55
C GLU A 67 -5.07 -6.21 -9.58
N VAL A 68 -4.85 -5.93 -8.29
CA VAL A 68 -5.02 -6.90 -7.20
C VAL A 68 -5.93 -6.29 -6.15
N ARG A 69 -7.06 -6.95 -5.88
CA ARG A 69 -7.99 -6.57 -4.81
C ARG A 69 -8.05 -7.67 -3.76
N GLY A 70 -8.19 -7.30 -2.49
CA GLY A 70 -8.33 -8.29 -1.42
C GLY A 70 -8.70 -7.69 -0.08
N LYS A 71 -9.24 -8.53 0.81
CA LYS A 71 -9.52 -8.16 2.19
C LYS A 71 -8.23 -8.02 2.99
N GLY A 72 -8.18 -6.99 3.82
CA GLY A 72 -7.08 -6.72 4.74
C GLY A 72 -5.73 -6.54 4.06
N VAL A 73 -4.68 -6.69 4.85
CA VAL A 73 -3.27 -6.76 4.46
C VAL A 73 -2.63 -7.90 5.21
N VAL A 74 -1.80 -8.72 4.55
CA VAL A 74 -1.12 -9.88 5.16
C VAL A 74 -2.03 -10.80 6.01
N GLY A 75 -3.29 -10.95 5.61
CA GLY A 75 -4.29 -11.77 6.32
C GLY A 75 -4.95 -11.07 7.52
N GLN A 76 -4.69 -9.79 7.75
CA GLN A 76 -5.17 -9.02 8.90
C GLN A 76 -6.00 -7.80 8.45
N GLN A 77 -6.95 -7.38 9.29
CA GLN A 77 -7.69 -6.13 9.16
C GLN A 77 -7.36 -5.23 10.37
N PRO A 78 -6.17 -4.61 10.38
CA PRO A 78 -5.64 -3.95 11.57
C PRO A 78 -6.49 -2.75 11.97
N MET A 79 -6.64 -2.57 13.29
CA MET A 79 -7.13 -1.34 13.89
C MET A 79 -5.93 -0.46 14.25
N ILE A 80 -5.96 0.80 13.82
CA ILE A 80 -4.87 1.76 14.01
C ILE A 80 -5.46 2.94 14.79
N GLY A 81 -5.05 3.09 16.05
CA GLY A 81 -5.51 4.19 16.90
C GLY A 81 -4.86 5.53 16.56
N PRO A 82 -5.33 6.63 17.19
CA PRO A 82 -4.73 7.95 17.04
C PRO A 82 -3.25 7.96 17.39
N GLY A 83 -2.42 8.52 16.50
CA GLY A 83 -0.96 8.59 16.64
C GLY A 83 -0.25 7.23 16.51
N GLN A 84 -0.98 6.14 16.26
CA GLN A 84 -0.40 4.82 16.11
C GLN A 84 0.01 4.54 14.67
N THR A 85 0.85 3.52 14.52
CA THR A 85 1.37 3.08 13.24
C THR A 85 1.19 1.58 13.09
N PHE A 86 0.86 1.15 11.87
CA PHE A 86 0.87 -0.27 11.49
C PHE A 86 1.88 -0.50 10.38
N ARG A 87 2.81 -1.44 10.58
CA ARG A 87 3.87 -1.76 9.61
C ARG A 87 3.78 -3.22 9.20
N TYR A 88 3.87 -3.49 7.90
CA TYR A 88 3.89 -4.85 7.37
C TYR A 88 4.77 -4.95 6.12
N THR A 89 5.30 -6.16 5.87
CA THR A 89 6.08 -6.46 4.66
C THR A 89 5.34 -7.49 3.83
N SER A 90 5.32 -7.28 2.51
CA SER A 90 4.75 -8.22 1.54
C SER A 90 5.66 -8.29 0.31
N ARG A 91 5.29 -9.12 -0.67
CA ARG A 91 6.04 -9.32 -1.91
C ARG A 91 5.20 -8.98 -3.14
N ALA A 92 5.88 -8.59 -4.20
CA ALA A 92 5.36 -8.47 -5.56
C ALA A 92 6.32 -9.19 -6.52
N ILE A 93 5.77 -9.83 -7.54
CA ILE A 93 6.54 -10.48 -8.61
C ILE A 93 6.20 -9.75 -9.91
N LEU A 94 7.22 -9.22 -10.57
CA LEU A 94 7.10 -8.58 -11.87
C LEU A 94 7.70 -9.46 -12.96
N ASP A 95 7.23 -9.25 -14.20
CA ASP A 95 7.77 -9.88 -15.40
C ASP A 95 8.96 -9.12 -16.01
N GLY A 96 9.34 -8.00 -15.39
CA GLY A 96 10.47 -7.16 -15.79
C GLY A 96 11.19 -6.50 -14.61
N PRO A 97 12.37 -5.91 -14.85
CA PRO A 97 13.23 -5.35 -13.80
C PRO A 97 12.72 -4.03 -13.22
N VAL A 98 11.68 -3.44 -13.81
CA VAL A 98 11.08 -2.16 -13.39
C VAL A 98 9.56 -2.25 -13.44
N GLY A 99 8.91 -1.64 -12.44
CA GLY A 99 7.48 -1.39 -12.43
C GLY A 99 7.11 -0.27 -11.47
N VAL A 100 5.84 0.12 -11.49
CA VAL A 100 5.24 1.09 -10.57
C VAL A 100 4.06 0.43 -9.88
N MET A 101 3.98 0.58 -8.57
CA MET A 101 2.82 0.18 -7.78
C MET A 101 2.17 1.41 -7.17
N GLU A 102 0.85 1.47 -7.25
CA GLU A 102 -0.01 2.48 -6.63
C GLU A 102 -1.30 1.81 -6.18
N GLY A 103 -2.09 2.46 -5.33
CA GLY A 103 -3.32 1.84 -4.86
C GLY A 103 -4.07 2.64 -3.83
N ALA A 104 -4.99 1.98 -3.15
CA ALA A 104 -5.73 2.53 -2.03
C ALA A 104 -6.11 1.44 -1.03
N TYR A 105 -6.23 1.84 0.23
CA TYR A 105 -6.91 1.06 1.26
C TYR A 105 -8.34 1.53 1.41
N THR A 106 -9.26 0.58 1.56
CA THR A 106 -10.59 0.87 2.08
C THR A 106 -10.55 0.74 3.59
N CYS A 107 -10.88 1.82 4.28
CA CYS A 107 -10.86 1.92 5.72
C CYS A 107 -12.24 2.31 6.26
N VAL A 108 -12.44 2.12 7.56
CA VAL A 108 -13.60 2.65 8.28
C VAL A 108 -13.16 3.38 9.54
N ASP A 109 -13.86 4.46 9.87
CA ASP A 109 -13.82 5.05 11.21
C ASP A 109 -14.51 4.07 12.16
N THR A 110 -13.83 3.63 13.22
CA THR A 110 -14.37 2.61 14.12
C THR A 110 -15.57 3.10 14.94
N ALA A 111 -15.68 4.41 15.19
CA ALA A 111 -16.78 5.00 15.95
C ALA A 111 -18.01 5.23 15.08
N SER A 112 -17.83 5.80 13.88
CA SER A 112 -18.94 6.14 12.99
C SER A 112 -19.31 5.04 11.99
N GLN A 113 -18.45 4.04 11.81
CA GLN A 113 -18.55 2.98 10.80
C GLN A 113 -18.63 3.51 9.36
N ARG A 114 -18.24 4.78 9.14
CA ARG A 114 -18.22 5.38 7.81
C ARG A 114 -16.96 4.94 7.06
N PRO A 115 -17.11 4.45 5.81
CA PRO A 115 -15.96 4.11 4.98
C PRO A 115 -15.27 5.37 4.46
N PHE A 116 -13.97 5.26 4.26
CA PHE A 116 -13.13 6.25 3.57
C PHE A 116 -11.96 5.53 2.89
N GLU A 117 -11.32 6.18 1.92
CA GLU A 117 -10.15 5.64 1.23
C GLU A 117 -8.87 6.28 1.75
N VAL A 118 -7.78 5.51 1.72
CA VAL A 118 -6.42 6.03 2.01
C VAL A 118 -5.57 5.68 0.82
N GLU A 119 -5.13 6.70 0.08
CA GLU A 119 -4.29 6.52 -1.09
C GLU A 119 -2.92 5.95 -0.72
N ILE A 120 -2.40 5.10 -1.60
CA ILE A 120 -1.02 4.64 -1.59
C ILE A 120 -0.35 5.32 -2.79
N PRO A 121 0.50 6.34 -2.56
CA PRO A 121 1.16 7.05 -3.65
C PRO A 121 1.97 6.10 -4.54
N PRO A 122 2.12 6.42 -5.83
CA PRO A 122 2.91 5.60 -6.73
C PRO A 122 4.37 5.52 -6.28
N PHE A 123 4.88 4.29 -6.13
CA PHE A 123 6.29 4.02 -5.86
C PHE A 123 6.88 3.09 -6.91
N ARG A 124 8.18 3.25 -7.15
CA ARG A 124 8.91 2.46 -8.13
C ARG A 124 9.46 1.18 -7.50
N LEU A 125 9.28 0.09 -8.24
CA LEU A 125 10.04 -1.15 -8.06
C LEU A 125 11.13 -1.16 -9.11
N ALA A 126 12.40 -1.21 -8.70
CA ALA A 126 13.54 -1.17 -9.61
C ALA A 126 14.63 -2.12 -9.13
N GLY A 127 15.07 -3.02 -10.01
CA GLY A 127 16.21 -3.89 -9.76
C GLY A 127 17.55 -3.12 -9.74
N PRO A 128 18.66 -3.80 -9.41
CA PRO A 128 19.99 -3.19 -9.42
C PRO A 128 20.31 -2.58 -10.78
N ASN A 129 21.03 -1.45 -10.77
CA ASN A 129 21.44 -0.68 -11.96
C ASN A 129 20.31 -0.06 -12.80
N GLN A 130 19.09 0.09 -12.25
CA GLN A 130 17.96 0.75 -12.92
C GLN A 130 17.71 2.19 -12.44
N VAL A 131 18.72 2.85 -11.88
CA VAL A 131 18.66 4.27 -11.47
C VAL A 131 19.19 5.13 -12.61
N HIS A 132 18.32 5.95 -13.21
CA HIS A 132 18.69 7.12 -14.02
C HIS A 132 17.70 8.23 -13.72
#